data_AF-A0A8I2YK36-F1
#
_entry.id   AF-A0A8I2YK36-F1
#
_cell.length_a   1.000
_cell.length_b   1.000
_cell.length_c   1.000
_cell.angle_alpha   90.00
_cell.angle_beta   90.00
_cell.angle_gamma   90.00
#
_symmetry.space_group_name_H-M   'P 1'
#
loop_
_entity.id
_entity.type
_entity.pdbx_description
1 polymer ?
#
loop_
_entity_poly.entity_id
_entity_poly.type
_entity_poly.pdbx_seq_one_letter_code
_entity_poly.pdbx_strand_id
1 'polypeptide(L)'
;MGSFSVPGVYTGYMLLQHWVAQHYQWDPENCHERNVEIMKQLLGGGGMFLRDGFDEEGHVNNLAHPALSGLIIDFFYAAPMSIGKLFPEVFKSEVPRVTVAFAATALKVVLDEIISGQAKVNFKVGVYSLVYTDVLGLMDKCNSSAIHGAKTKALHKN
;
A
#
# COMPACT_ATOMS: atom_id res chain seq x y z
N MET A 1 -21.86 -14.49 -24.36
CA MET A 1 -20.48 -14.77 -23.88
C MET A 1 -20.44 -14.42 -22.40
N GLY A 2 -20.39 -15.43 -21.53
CA GLY A 2 -20.53 -15.25 -20.08
C GLY A 2 -19.25 -14.69 -19.46
N SER A 3 -19.39 -13.59 -18.72
CA SER A 3 -18.36 -13.07 -17.84
C SER A 3 -18.19 -14.00 -16.63
N PHE A 4 -17.08 -14.71 -16.56
CA PHE A 4 -16.69 -15.43 -15.36
C PHE A 4 -16.20 -14.43 -14.31
N SER A 5 -17.02 -14.15 -13.30
CA SER A 5 -16.53 -13.55 -12.05
C SER A 5 -15.81 -14.63 -11.26
N VAL A 6 -14.50 -14.47 -11.09
CA VAL A 6 -13.68 -15.34 -10.22
C VAL A 6 -14.03 -14.99 -8.76
N PRO A 7 -14.59 -15.91 -7.96
CA PRO A 7 -15.10 -15.61 -6.61
C PRO A 7 -14.05 -15.12 -5.60
N GLY A 8 -12.76 -15.26 -5.88
CA GLY A 8 -11.67 -14.83 -4.99
C GLY A 8 -11.22 -13.36 -5.15
N VAL A 9 -11.54 -12.71 -6.27
CA VAL A 9 -11.11 -11.32 -6.53
C VAL A 9 -11.96 -10.33 -5.75
N TYR A 10 -13.25 -10.63 -5.58
CA TYR A 10 -14.20 -9.80 -4.84
C TYR A 10 -13.93 -9.79 -3.33
N THR A 11 -13.50 -10.91 -2.74
CA THR A 11 -13.13 -10.99 -1.33
C THR A 11 -11.83 -10.25 -1.02
N GLY A 12 -10.79 -10.39 -1.84
CA GLY A 12 -9.54 -9.65 -1.66
C GLY A 12 -9.70 -8.12 -1.78
N TYR A 13 -10.56 -7.67 -2.70
CA TYR A 13 -10.83 -6.25 -2.92
C TYR A 13 -11.64 -5.60 -1.78
N MET A 14 -12.70 -6.26 -1.31
CA MET A 14 -13.47 -5.78 -0.16
C MET A 14 -12.63 -5.75 1.12
N LEU A 15 -11.73 -6.73 1.30
CA LEU A 15 -10.77 -6.71 2.40
C LEU A 15 -9.86 -5.48 2.32
N LEU A 16 -9.34 -5.13 1.14
CA LEU A 16 -8.47 -3.96 0.98
C LEU A 16 -9.19 -2.63 1.29
N GLN A 17 -10.43 -2.46 0.85
CA GLN A 17 -11.23 -1.27 1.19
C GLN A 17 -11.49 -1.16 2.70
N HIS A 18 -11.90 -2.26 3.33
CA HIS A 18 -12.11 -2.31 4.79
C HIS A 18 -10.81 -2.06 5.57
N TRP A 19 -9.70 -2.56 5.05
CA TRP A 19 -8.39 -2.44 5.65
C TRP A 19 -7.86 -1.00 5.59
N VAL A 20 -8.02 -0.31 4.45
CA VAL A 20 -7.76 1.13 4.32
C VAL A 20 -8.64 1.92 5.29
N ALA A 21 -9.91 1.55 5.43
CA ALA A 21 -10.83 2.16 6.40
C ALA A 21 -10.42 1.98 7.87
N GLN A 22 -9.57 1.00 8.20
CA GLN A 22 -9.09 0.77 9.57
C GLN A 22 -7.73 1.43 9.87
N HIS A 23 -6.90 1.68 8.85
CA HIS A 23 -5.49 2.04 9.04
C HIS A 23 -5.14 3.50 8.71
N TYR A 24 -6.10 4.29 8.24
CA TYR A 24 -5.97 5.75 8.14
C TYR A 24 -6.86 6.43 9.17
N GLN A 25 -6.46 7.62 9.64
CA GLN A 25 -7.29 8.42 10.54
C GLN A 25 -8.45 9.05 9.75
N TRP A 26 -9.64 8.48 9.89
CA TRP A 26 -10.87 9.01 9.30
C TRP A 26 -11.58 9.98 10.24
N ASP A 27 -12.51 10.74 9.69
CA ASP A 27 -13.44 11.50 10.50
C ASP A 27 -14.26 10.54 11.40
N PRO A 28 -14.29 10.75 12.73
CA PRO A 28 -15.00 9.86 13.67
C PRO A 28 -16.50 9.77 13.43
N GLU A 29 -17.10 10.80 12.82
CA GLU A 29 -18.52 10.86 12.47
C GLU A 29 -18.78 10.32 11.05
N ASN A 30 -17.73 9.83 10.38
CA ASN A 30 -17.75 9.36 9.00
C ASN A 30 -18.28 10.42 8.01
N CYS A 31 -17.99 11.69 8.29
CA CYS A 31 -18.34 12.80 7.41
C CYS A 31 -17.64 12.64 6.05
N HIS A 32 -18.44 12.45 5.00
CA HIS A 32 -17.94 12.17 3.66
C HIS A 32 -17.00 13.26 3.14
N GLU A 33 -17.38 14.53 3.31
CA GLU A 33 -16.60 15.68 2.83
C GLU A 33 -15.23 15.76 3.49
N ARG A 34 -15.18 15.49 4.80
CA ARG A 34 -13.94 15.49 5.58
C ARG A 34 -13.04 14.30 5.26
N ASN A 35 -13.64 13.12 5.03
CA ASN A 35 -12.91 11.95 4.56
C ASN A 35 -12.32 12.18 3.15
N VAL A 36 -13.03 12.86 2.26
CA VAL A 36 -12.48 13.26 0.94
C VAL A 36 -11.29 14.22 1.10
N GLU A 37 -11.32 15.15 2.06
CA GLU A 37 -10.20 16.05 2.33
C GLU A 37 -8.97 15.31 2.87
N ILE A 38 -9.15 14.42 3.85
CA ILE A 38 -8.09 13.55 4.38
C ILE A 38 -7.44 12.76 3.24
N MET A 39 -8.25 12.23 2.33
CA MET A 39 -7.78 11.47 1.18
C MET A 39 -6.99 12.30 0.19
N LYS A 40 -7.43 13.54 -0.07
CA LYS A 40 -6.68 14.49 -0.90
C LYS A 40 -5.33 14.83 -0.27
N GLN A 41 -5.22 14.87 1.06
CA GLN A 41 -3.94 15.07 1.75
C GLN A 41 -3.04 13.84 1.62
N LEU A 42 -3.59 12.64 1.82
CA LEU A 42 -2.86 11.37 1.64
C LEU A 42 -2.29 11.21 0.23
N LEU A 43 -3.10 11.57 -0.78
CA LEU A 43 -2.75 11.54 -2.20
C LEU A 43 -2.05 12.80 -2.71
N GLY A 44 -1.96 13.83 -1.88
CA GLY A 44 -1.38 15.12 -2.22
C GLY A 44 0.13 15.08 -2.45
N GLY A 45 0.70 16.27 -2.70
CA GLY A 45 2.11 16.43 -3.04
C GLY A 45 3.02 15.82 -1.98
N GLY A 46 3.64 14.68 -2.31
CA GLY A 46 4.59 13.98 -1.45
C GLY A 46 4.28 12.50 -1.19
N GLY A 47 3.09 12.00 -1.56
CA GLY A 47 2.75 10.59 -1.34
C GLY A 47 2.66 10.24 0.16
N MET A 48 1.93 11.05 0.92
CA MET A 48 1.79 10.94 2.37
C MET A 48 1.21 9.57 2.79
N PHE A 49 0.42 8.94 1.92
CA PHE A 49 -0.08 7.57 2.13
C PHE A 49 1.02 6.50 2.30
N LEU A 50 2.28 6.81 1.98
CA LEU A 50 3.45 5.94 2.16
C LEU A 50 4.34 6.35 3.34
N ARG A 51 4.06 7.46 4.03
CA ARG A 51 4.94 8.02 5.06
C ARG A 51 4.36 7.87 6.45
N ASP A 52 5.20 7.62 7.45
CA ASP A 52 4.77 7.53 8.85
C ASP A 52 5.42 8.61 9.73
N GLY A 53 5.11 9.88 9.44
CA GLY A 53 5.72 11.00 10.16
C GLY A 53 7.25 11.07 10.03
N PHE A 54 7.90 11.38 11.15
CA PHE A 54 9.34 11.58 11.27
C PHE A 54 9.90 10.73 12.43
N ASP A 55 11.17 10.32 12.34
CA ASP A 55 11.88 9.72 13.48
C ASP A 55 12.35 10.78 14.49
N GLU A 56 12.96 10.32 15.59
CA GLU A 56 13.45 11.17 16.68
C GLU A 56 14.51 12.18 16.20
N GLU A 57 15.23 11.83 15.12
CA GLU A 57 16.24 12.67 14.48
C GLU A 57 15.67 13.60 13.40
N GLY A 58 14.35 13.57 13.16
CA GLY A 58 13.67 14.43 12.19
C GLY A 58 13.73 13.96 10.74
N HIS A 59 14.09 12.71 10.47
CA HIS A 59 14.03 12.12 9.14
C HIS A 59 12.64 11.56 8.82
N VAL A 60 12.16 11.80 7.61
CA VAL A 60 10.88 11.25 7.13
C VAL A 60 10.91 9.71 7.13
N ASN A 61 9.85 9.10 7.67
CA ASN A 61 9.63 7.66 7.62
C ASN A 61 8.99 7.25 6.28
N ASN A 62 9.76 7.30 5.19
CA ASN A 62 9.30 6.89 3.87
C ASN A 62 9.07 5.37 3.79
N LEU A 63 8.00 4.97 3.10
CA LEU A 63 7.58 3.57 2.93
C LEU A 63 7.41 2.83 4.26
N ALA A 64 7.02 3.57 5.31
CA ALA A 64 6.86 3.03 6.66
C ALA A 64 5.42 3.15 7.17
N HIS A 65 4.49 3.69 6.36
CA HIS A 65 3.10 3.81 6.77
C HIS A 65 2.57 2.43 7.19
N PRO A 66 1.91 2.28 8.36
CA PRO A 66 1.35 1.01 8.81
C PRO A 66 0.44 0.37 7.76
N ALA A 67 -0.29 1.23 7.03
CA ALA A 67 -1.08 0.87 5.84
C ALA A 67 -0.28 0.05 4.77
N LEU A 68 1.00 0.32 4.58
CA LEU A 68 1.80 -0.45 3.63
C LEU A 68 2.26 -1.78 4.24
N SER A 69 2.74 -1.75 5.48
CA SER A 69 3.27 -2.92 6.18
C SER A 69 2.21 -4.01 6.35
N GLY A 70 1.05 -3.67 6.91
CA GLY A 70 0.04 -4.69 7.17
C GLY A 70 -0.59 -5.24 5.89
N LEU A 71 -0.70 -4.45 4.81
CA LEU A 71 -1.10 -4.98 3.50
C LEU A 71 -0.11 -6.04 2.99
N ILE A 72 1.18 -5.79 3.14
CA ILE A 72 2.23 -6.74 2.77
C ILE A 72 2.12 -8.01 3.61
N ILE A 73 1.96 -7.88 4.93
CA ILE A 73 1.88 -9.02 5.84
C ILE A 73 0.64 -9.86 5.54
N ASP A 74 -0.52 -9.24 5.43
CA ASP A 74 -1.80 -9.94 5.24
C ASP A 74 -1.84 -10.71 3.92
N PHE A 75 -1.33 -10.12 2.83
CA PHE A 75 -1.35 -10.77 1.51
C PHE A 75 -0.18 -11.75 1.29
N PHE A 76 1.03 -11.40 1.73
CA PHE A 76 2.22 -12.16 1.36
C PHE A 76 2.72 -13.10 2.45
N TYR A 77 2.31 -12.92 3.71
CA TYR A 77 2.86 -13.71 4.83
C TYR A 77 1.80 -14.44 5.67
N ALA A 78 0.64 -13.85 5.93
CA ALA A 78 -0.31 -14.35 6.93
C ALA A 78 -0.93 -15.72 6.58
N ALA A 79 -1.44 -15.88 5.36
CA ALA A 79 -2.17 -17.09 4.96
C ALA A 79 -1.27 -18.37 5.01
N PRO A 80 -1.82 -19.57 5.31
CA PRO A 80 -1.04 -20.81 5.33
C PRO A 80 -0.33 -21.13 4.00
N MET A 81 -0.94 -20.74 2.87
CA MET A 81 -0.42 -20.88 1.51
C MET A 81 -0.03 -19.53 0.91
N SER A 82 0.41 -18.58 1.75
CA SER A 82 0.85 -17.26 1.30
C SER A 82 2.10 -17.36 0.43
N ILE A 83 2.29 -16.39 -0.47
CA ILE A 83 3.43 -16.38 -1.40
C ILE A 83 4.77 -16.45 -0.65
N GLY A 84 4.90 -15.76 0.48
CA GLY A 84 6.12 -15.78 1.28
C GLY A 84 6.43 -17.14 1.91
N LYS A 85 5.41 -17.97 2.18
CA LYS A 85 5.59 -19.35 2.65
C LYS A 85 5.87 -20.33 1.51
N LEU A 86 5.35 -20.05 0.31
CA LEU A 86 5.60 -20.87 -0.88
C LEU A 86 6.99 -20.62 -1.48
N PHE A 87 7.52 -19.41 -1.34
CA PHE A 87 8.83 -19.00 -1.86
C PHE A 87 9.70 -18.40 -0.74
N PRO A 88 10.02 -19.18 0.31
CA PRO A 88 10.76 -18.68 1.46
C PRO A 88 12.13 -18.15 1.07
N GLU A 89 12.81 -18.72 0.07
CA GLU A 89 14.09 -18.24 -0.45
C GLU A 89 14.04 -16.79 -0.96
N VAL A 90 12.87 -16.34 -1.44
CA VAL A 90 12.66 -14.98 -1.94
C VAL A 90 12.22 -14.02 -0.82
N PHE A 91 11.42 -14.49 0.14
CA PHE A 91 10.74 -13.65 1.14
C PHE A 91 11.32 -13.72 2.56
N LYS A 92 12.34 -14.56 2.80
CA LYS A 92 12.85 -14.87 4.15
C LYS A 92 13.52 -13.68 4.86
N SER A 93 14.34 -12.92 4.16
CA SER A 93 15.17 -11.88 4.80
C SER A 93 14.55 -10.51 4.74
N GLU A 94 13.92 -10.16 3.62
CA GLU A 94 13.39 -8.85 3.32
C GLU A 94 12.17 -9.00 2.39
N VAL A 95 11.29 -8.01 2.38
CA VAL A 95 10.18 -7.98 1.42
C VAL A 95 10.76 -7.64 0.04
N PRO A 96 10.48 -8.41 -1.02
CA PRO A 96 10.94 -8.06 -2.36
C PRO A 96 10.49 -6.67 -2.79
N ARG A 97 11.36 -5.90 -3.43
CA ARG A 97 11.04 -4.54 -3.90
C ARG A 97 9.79 -4.47 -4.76
N VAL A 98 9.63 -5.45 -5.65
CA VAL A 98 8.48 -5.57 -6.53
C VAL A 98 7.17 -5.78 -5.75
N THR A 99 7.22 -6.45 -4.61
CA THR A 99 6.09 -6.66 -3.70
C THR A 99 5.70 -5.36 -3.00
N VAL A 100 6.68 -4.60 -2.50
CA VAL A 100 6.43 -3.29 -1.88
C VAL A 100 5.80 -2.32 -2.89
N ALA A 101 6.37 -2.24 -4.10
CA ALA A 101 5.83 -1.40 -5.16
C ALA A 101 4.41 -1.80 -5.57
N PHE A 102 4.12 -3.10 -5.63
CA PHE A 102 2.78 -3.60 -5.90
C PHE A 102 1.78 -3.21 -4.80
N ALA A 103 2.12 -3.43 -3.53
CA ALA A 103 1.26 -3.09 -2.40
C ALA A 103 0.98 -1.57 -2.32
N ALA A 104 2.01 -0.74 -2.47
CA ALA A 104 1.89 0.71 -2.55
C ALA A 104 0.98 1.16 -3.70
N THR A 105 1.11 0.53 -4.86
CA THR A 105 0.25 0.81 -6.02
C THR A 105 -1.20 0.41 -5.75
N ALA A 106 -1.43 -0.75 -5.11
CA ALA A 106 -2.77 -1.19 -4.73
C ALA A 106 -3.44 -0.22 -3.73
N LEU A 107 -2.69 0.29 -2.75
CA LEU A 107 -3.18 1.35 -1.87
C LEU A 107 -3.58 2.60 -2.66
N LYS A 108 -2.72 3.06 -3.58
CA LYS A 108 -3.02 4.23 -4.43
C LYS A 108 -4.33 4.05 -5.20
N VAL A 109 -4.56 2.86 -5.77
CA VAL A 109 -5.76 2.53 -6.54
C VAL A 109 -7.02 2.63 -5.69
N VAL A 110 -6.99 2.08 -4.47
CA VAL A 110 -8.14 2.14 -3.55
C VAL A 110 -8.38 3.56 -3.06
N LEU A 111 -7.31 4.32 -2.81
CA LEU A 111 -7.45 5.72 -2.43
C LEU A 111 -8.08 6.55 -3.57
N ASP A 112 -7.67 6.31 -4.82
CA ASP A 112 -8.26 6.95 -6.00
C ASP A 112 -9.73 6.55 -6.21
N GLU A 113 -10.08 5.30 -5.91
CA GLU A 113 -11.47 4.83 -5.97
C GLU A 113 -12.37 5.60 -5.03
N ILE A 114 -11.96 5.68 -3.77
CA ILE A 114 -12.71 6.37 -2.72
C ILE A 114 -12.88 7.85 -3.08
N ILE A 115 -11.84 8.53 -3.57
CA ILE A 115 -11.96 9.94 -4.00
C ILE A 115 -12.89 10.10 -5.21
N SER A 116 -12.80 9.20 -6.18
CA SER A 116 -13.60 9.31 -7.41
C SER A 116 -15.10 9.07 -7.19
N GLY A 117 -15.48 8.48 -6.05
CA GLY A 117 -16.85 8.04 -5.76
C GLY A 117 -17.34 6.92 -6.68
N GLN A 118 -16.46 6.33 -7.50
CA GLN A 118 -16.81 5.23 -8.39
C GLN A 118 -16.71 3.90 -7.64
N ALA A 119 -17.71 3.04 -7.78
CA ALA A 119 -17.75 1.73 -7.11
C ALA A 119 -16.74 0.70 -7.66
N LYS A 120 -15.98 1.05 -8.70
CA LYS A 120 -14.98 0.17 -9.30
C LYS A 120 -13.93 0.97 -10.05
N VAL A 121 -12.75 1.16 -9.47
CA VAL A 121 -11.61 1.66 -10.25
C VAL A 121 -11.08 0.55 -11.16
N ASN A 122 -10.88 0.91 -12.43
CA ASN A 122 -10.22 0.04 -13.40
C ASN A 122 -8.72 -0.07 -13.04
N PHE A 123 -8.36 -1.06 -12.21
CA PHE A 123 -6.95 -1.40 -11.99
C PHE A 123 -6.34 -1.94 -13.29
N LYS A 124 -5.73 -1.03 -14.06
CA LYS A 124 -5.13 -1.30 -15.38
C LYS A 124 -3.68 -0.88 -15.36
N VAL A 125 -2.83 -1.72 -15.96
CA VAL A 125 -1.39 -1.47 -16.14
C VAL A 125 -1.15 -0.10 -16.80
N GLY A 126 -1.92 0.27 -17.83
CA GLY A 126 -1.77 1.55 -18.51
C GLY A 126 -2.07 2.79 -17.65
N VAL A 127 -2.74 2.62 -16.50
CA VAL A 127 -3.09 3.73 -15.60
C VAL A 127 -2.10 3.82 -14.44
N TYR A 128 -1.71 2.67 -13.86
CA TYR A 128 -0.92 2.63 -12.62
C TYR A 128 0.53 2.18 -12.80
N SER A 129 0.99 1.92 -14.03
CA SER A 129 2.40 1.60 -14.30
C SER A 129 3.35 2.71 -13.89
N LEU A 130 2.98 3.99 -14.12
CA LEU A 130 3.78 5.13 -13.68
C LEU A 130 3.91 5.17 -12.16
N VAL A 131 2.81 4.96 -11.42
CA VAL A 131 2.82 4.86 -9.95
C VAL A 131 3.75 3.74 -9.48
N TYR A 132 3.64 2.57 -10.10
CA TYR A 132 4.50 1.43 -9.77
C TYR A 132 5.99 1.75 -9.99
N THR A 133 6.34 2.35 -11.13
CA THR A 133 7.71 2.76 -11.45
C THR A 133 8.21 3.86 -10.52
N ASP A 134 7.37 4.83 -10.16
CA ASP A 134 7.72 5.90 -9.22
C ASP A 134 8.02 5.35 -7.83
N VAL A 135 7.25 4.36 -7.36
CA VAL A 135 7.52 3.69 -6.08
C VAL A 135 8.83 2.92 -6.15
N LEU A 136 9.13 2.20 -7.25
CA LEU A 136 10.42 1.55 -7.42
C LEU A 136 11.58 2.55 -7.36
N GLY A 137 11.44 3.70 -8.02
CA GLY A 137 12.42 4.79 -7.97
C GLY A 137 12.57 5.41 -6.58
N LEU A 138 11.47 5.54 -5.83
CA LEU A 138 11.51 5.95 -4.41
C LEU A 138 12.28 4.94 -3.56
N MET A 139 12.07 3.64 -3.76
CA MET A 139 12.83 2.59 -3.06
C MET A 139 14.33 2.67 -3.35
N ASP A 140 14.74 2.93 -4.60
CA ASP A 140 16.15 3.11 -4.93
C ASP A 140 16.77 4.30 -4.19
N LYS A 141 16.04 5.41 -4.11
CA LYS A 141 16.47 6.57 -3.32
C LYS A 141 16.57 6.21 -1.83
N CYS A 142 15.59 5.52 -1.26
CA CYS A 142 15.65 5.09 0.14
C CYS A 142 16.86 4.16 0.39
N ASN A 143 17.12 3.20 -0.49
CA ASN A 143 18.22 2.26 -0.37
C ASN A 143 19.62 2.89 -0.52
N SER A 144 19.72 4.05 -1.18
CA SER A 144 20.96 4.84 -1.20
C SER A 144 21.30 5.52 0.14
N SER A 145 20.37 5.52 1.10
CA SER A 145 20.58 6.02 2.47
C SER A 145 20.52 4.87 3.46
N ALA A 146 21.53 4.73 4.32
CA ALA A 146 21.53 3.70 5.36
C ALA A 146 20.30 3.79 6.29
N ILE A 147 19.89 5.03 6.62
CA ILE A 147 18.76 5.32 7.50
C ILE A 147 17.43 4.91 6.84
N HIS A 148 17.17 5.39 5.61
CA HIS A 148 15.91 5.08 4.93
C HIS A 148 15.85 3.63 4.43
N GLY A 149 16.98 3.05 4.03
CA GLY A 149 17.09 1.65 3.65
C GLY A 149 16.71 0.72 4.81
N ALA A 150 17.18 1.00 6.03
CA ALA A 150 16.80 0.22 7.21
C ALA A 150 15.28 0.18 7.44
N LYS A 151 14.59 1.31 7.25
CA LYS A 151 13.12 1.41 7.39
C LYS A 151 12.40 0.53 6.37
N THR A 152 12.81 0.56 5.09
CA THR A 152 12.20 -0.29 4.06
C THR A 152 12.38 -1.79 4.33
N LYS A 153 13.50 -2.19 4.94
CA LYS A 153 13.79 -3.60 5.28
C LYS A 153 12.96 -4.11 6.45
N ALA A 154 12.43 -3.20 7.27
CA ALA A 154 11.60 -3.55 8.43
C ALA A 154 10.13 -3.85 8.07
N LEU A 155 9.72 -3.68 6.81
CA LEU A 155 8.34 -3.83 6.36
C LEU A 155 7.68 -5.20 6.61
N HIS A 156 8.44 -6.25 6.92
CA HIS A 156 7.88 -7.58 7.27
C HIS A 156 7.83 -7.84 8.79
N LYS A 157 8.20 -6.86 9.63
CA LYS A 157 8.49 -7.06 11.06
C LYS A 157 7.47 -6.42 12.02
N ASN A 158 6.19 -6.29 11.65
CA ASN A 158 5.20 -5.75 12.59
C ASN A 158 5.29 -6.42 13.97
#